data_AF-A0A819N0N7-F1
#
_entry.id   AF-A0A819N0N7-F1
#
_cell.length_a   1.000
_cell.length_b   1.000
_cell.length_c   1.000
_cell.angle_alpha   90.00
_cell.angle_beta   90.00
_cell.angle_gamma   90.00
#
_symmetry.space_group_name_H-M   'P 1'
#
loop_
_entity.id
_entity.type
_entity.pdbx_description
1 polymer ?
#
loop_
_entity_poly.entity_id
_entity_poly.type
_entity_poly.pdbx_seq_one_letter_code
_entity_poly.pdbx_strand_id
1 'polypeptide(L)' 'MLRINSTLTTLSLWDNEIKVKGAEYLAATLKTNKTLTTLDMGFNQIGDNGEQYLLDTLHTHKILITLNLNNNPLIFT' A
#
# COMPACT_ATOMS: atom_id res chain seq x y z
N MET A 1 2.63 -10.03 11.54
CA MET A 1 3.27 -9.82 10.22
C MET A 1 2.21 -10.00 9.12
N LEU A 2 1.99 -8.99 8.27
CA LEU A 2 0.96 -9.04 7.22
C LEU A 2 1.23 -10.12 6.15
N ARG A 3 2.51 -10.41 5.87
CA ARG A 3 2.94 -11.43 4.90
C ARG A 3 2.33 -12.82 5.12
N ILE A 4 2.21 -13.24 6.38
CA ILE A 4 1.68 -14.56 6.76
C ILE A 4 0.24 -14.50 7.26
N ASN A 5 -0.37 -13.31 7.27
CA ASN A 5 -1.74 -13.16 7.71
C ASN A 5 -2.68 -13.72 6.64
N SER A 6 -3.44 -14.75 7.00
CA SER A 6 -4.35 -15.47 6.12
C SER A 6 -5.84 -15.14 6.35
N THR A 7 -6.15 -14.11 7.14
CA THR A 7 -7.53 -13.77 7.51
C THR A 7 -7.91 -12.31 7.28
N LEU A 8 -6.94 -11.40 7.31
CA LEU A 8 -7.17 -9.97 7.17
C LEU A 8 -7.44 -9.62 5.71
N THR A 9 -8.63 -9.10 5.45
CA THR A 9 -9.05 -8.67 4.11
C THR A 9 -8.94 -7.16 3.91
N THR A 10 -9.01 -6.38 5.00
CA THR A 10 -8.98 -4.91 4.97
C THR A 10 -7.93 -4.39 5.95
N LEU A 11 -7.10 -3.45 5.48
CA LEU A 11 -6.12 -2.75 6.29
C LEU A 11 -6.27 -1.25 6.04
N SER A 12 -6.58 -0.48 7.08
CA SER A 12 -6.54 0.98 7.04
C SER A 12 -5.31 1.48 7.80
N LEU A 13 -4.55 2.31 7.11
CA LEU A 13 -3.38 3.04 7.57
C LEU A 13 -3.55 4.55 7.31
N TRP A 14 -4.80 5.00 7.23
CA TRP A 14 -5.14 6.41 7.07
C TRP A 14 -4.48 7.27 8.16
N ASP A 15 -3.84 8.37 7.77
CA ASP A 15 -3.26 9.37 8.67
C ASP A 15 -2.22 8.81 9.67
N ASN A 16 -1.16 8.15 9.16
CA ASN A 16 -0.10 7.53 9.98
C ASN A 16 1.32 8.03 9.64
N GLU A 17 1.45 9.16 8.94
CA GLU A 17 2.75 9.73 8.53
C GLU A 17 3.67 8.74 7.79
N ILE A 18 3.11 7.76 7.08
CA ILE A 18 3.89 6.76 6.36
C ILE A 18 4.64 7.43 5.22
N LYS A 19 5.96 7.28 5.21
CA LYS A 19 6.84 7.82 4.18
C LYS A 19 7.10 6.82 3.06
N VAL A 20 7.80 7.25 2.02
CA VAL A 20 8.20 6.43 0.85
C VAL A 20 8.68 5.02 1.20
N LYS A 21 9.55 4.89 2.22
CA LYS A 21 10.11 3.60 2.63
C LYS A 21 9.07 2.66 3.24
N GLY A 22 8.07 3.19 3.94
CA GLY A 22 6.97 2.39 4.45
C GLY A 22 6.08 1.85 3.33
N ALA A 23 5.81 2.66 2.30
CA ALA A 23 5.10 2.23 1.10
C ALA A 23 5.88 1.15 0.33
N GLU A 24 7.19 1.29 0.19
CA GLU A 24 8.08 0.27 -0.40
C GLU A 24 7.98 -1.08 0.34
N TYR A 25 8.06 -1.07 1.67
CA TYR A 25 7.92 -2.30 2.47
C TYR A 25 6.53 -2.93 2.36
N LEU A 26 5.48 -2.12 2.30
CA LEU A 26 4.11 -2.60 2.10
C LEU A 26 3.96 -3.24 0.72
N ALA A 27 4.44 -2.58 -0.34
CA ALA A 27 4.47 -3.11 -1.69
C ALA A 27 5.17 -4.48 -1.75
N ALA A 28 6.37 -4.60 -1.16
CA ALA A 28 7.09 -5.86 -1.07
C ALA A 28 6.32 -6.95 -0.30
N THR A 29 5.62 -6.57 0.76
CA THR A 29 4.81 -7.49 1.57
C THR A 29 3.60 -8.02 0.78
N LEU A 30 2.92 -7.13 0.07
CA LEU A 30 1.72 -7.43 -0.71
C LEU A 30 1.98 -8.42 -1.84
N LYS A 31 3.18 -8.45 -2.45
CA LYS A 31 3.55 -9.45 -3.47
C LYS A 31 3.31 -10.91 -3.00
N THR A 32 3.42 -11.15 -1.70
CA THR A 32 3.29 -12.49 -1.10
C THR A 32 2.02 -12.68 -0.27
N ASN A 33 1.38 -11.61 0.20
CA ASN A 33 0.08 -11.72 0.86
C ASN A 33 -0.99 -12.17 -0.15
N LYS A 34 -1.92 -13.04 0.26
CA LYS A 34 -2.96 -13.62 -0.62
C LYS A 34 -4.38 -13.40 -0.11
N THR A 35 -4.57 -12.43 0.78
CA THR A 35 -5.83 -12.28 1.52
C THR A 35 -6.32 -10.84 1.58
N LEU A 36 -5.41 -9.88 1.58
CA LEU A 36 -5.75 -8.47 1.62
C LEU A 36 -6.36 -8.03 0.29
N THR A 37 -7.62 -7.64 0.35
CA THR A 37 -8.42 -7.16 -0.79
C THR A 37 -8.61 -5.64 -0.76
N THR A 38 -8.42 -5.00 0.39
CA THR A 38 -8.53 -3.54 0.57
C THR A 38 -7.38 -2.98 1.39
N LEU A 39 -6.70 -1.96 0.84
CA LEU A 39 -5.68 -1.19 1.53
C LEU A 39 -6.00 0.30 1.44
N ASP A 40 -6.15 0.95 2.60
CA ASP A 40 -6.28 2.40 2.71
C ASP A 40 -5.00 3.02 3.26
N MET A 41 -4.36 3.85 2.46
CA MET A 41 -3.11 4.55 2.72
C MET A 41 -3.29 6.07 2.60
N GLY A 42 -4.53 6.57 2.65
CA GLY A 42 -4.78 8.00 2.50
C GLY A 42 -4.13 8.86 3.59
N PHE A 43 -3.96 10.16 3.34
CA PHE A 43 -3.37 11.11 4.28
C PHE A 43 -2.03 10.63 4.86
N ASN A 44 -1.14 10.12 4.01
CA ASN A 44 0.23 9.79 4.40
C ASN A 44 1.21 10.69 3.65
N GLN A 45 2.50 10.35 3.67
CA GLN A 45 3.59 11.11 3.06
C GLN A 45 4.42 10.22 2.12
N ILE A 46 3.74 9.33 1.37
CA ILE A 46 4.43 8.29 0.59
C ILE A 46 5.22 8.84 -0.60
N GLY A 47 4.82 10.00 -1.15
CA GLY A 47 5.41 10.63 -2.32
C GLY A 47 5.26 9.80 -3.60
N ASP A 48 5.71 10.37 -4.73
CA ASP A 48 5.56 9.78 -6.07
C ASP A 48 6.16 8.37 -6.17
N ASN A 49 7.36 8.19 -5.61
CA ASN A 49 8.02 6.88 -5.57
C ASN A 49 7.23 5.84 -4.75
N GLY A 50 6.65 6.25 -3.63
CA GLY A 50 5.88 5.36 -2.76
C GLY A 50 4.57 4.92 -3.42
N GLU A 51 3.91 5.86 -4.10
CA GLU A 51 2.76 5.56 -4.95
C GLU A 51 3.12 4.59 -6.07
N GLN A 52 4.22 4.84 -6.79
CA GLN A 52 4.67 3.96 -7.87
C GLN A 52 4.93 2.52 -7.39
N TYR A 53 5.57 2.33 -6.23
CA TYR A 53 5.78 0.99 -5.67
C TYR A 53 4.47 0.23 -5.40
N LEU A 54 3.44 0.93 -4.91
CA LEU A 54 2.13 0.35 -4.65
C LEU A 54 1.39 0.03 -5.96
N LEU A 55 1.46 0.92 -6.96
CA LEU A 55 0.86 0.69 -8.28
C LEU A 55 1.53 -0.46 -9.03
N ASP A 56 2.87 -0.54 -9.02
CA ASP A 56 3.63 -1.65 -9.61
C ASP A 56 3.23 -3.00 -9.03
N THR A 57 2.90 -3.00 -7.73
CA THR A 57 2.43 -4.19 -7.04
C THR A 57 1.08 -4.67 -7.57
N LEU A 58 0.16 -3.77 -7.97
CA LEU A 58 -1.16 -4.13 -8.53
C LEU A 58 -1.07 -4.95 -9.82
N HIS A 59 -0.03 -4.76 -10.62
CA HIS A 59 0.18 -5.58 -11.82
C HIS A 59 0.36 -7.06 -11.47
N THR A 60 0.98 -7.35 -10.32
CA THR A 60 1.29 -8.72 -9.87
C THR A 60 0.32 -9.25 -8.82
N HIS A 61 -0.29 -8.38 -8.02
CA HIS A 61 -1.16 -8.74 -6.92
C HIS A 61 -2.63 -8.71 -7.34
N LYS A 62 -3.11 -9.84 -7.87
CA LYS A 62 -4.47 -9.98 -8.44
C LYS A 62 -5.61 -10.03 -7.41
N ILE A 63 -5.31 -9.90 -6.12
CA ILE A 63 -6.27 -10.06 -5.02
C ILE A 63 -6.64 -8.71 -4.39
N LEU A 64 -5.74 -7.73 -4.42
CA LEU A 64 -6.07 -6.37 -3.97
C LEU A 64 -6.97 -5.72 -5.00
N ILE A 65 -8.21 -5.46 -4.59
CA ILE A 65 -9.27 -4.87 -5.42
C ILE A 65 -9.30 -3.36 -5.22
N THR A 66 -9.07 -2.92 -3.98
CA THR A 66 -9.20 -1.51 -3.60
C THR A 66 -7.92 -0.99 -2.98
N LEU A 67 -7.38 0.09 -3.56
CA LEU A 67 -6.26 0.86 -3.03
C LEU A 67 -6.66 2.33 -2.94
N ASN A 68 -6.67 2.89 -1.72
CA ASN A 68 -6.91 4.32 -1.50
C ASN A 68 -5.58 5.03 -1.19
N LEU A 69 -5.18 5.97 -2.05
CA LEU A 69 -3.98 6.81 -1.87
C LEU A 69 -4.33 8.30 -1.68
N ASN A 70 -5.59 8.64 -1.47
CA ASN A 70 -6.04 10.03 -1.43
C ASN A 70 -5.28 10.86 -0.39
N ASN A 71 -5.00 12.13 -0.72
CA ASN A 71 -4.30 13.07 0.17
C ASN A 71 -2.88 12.61 0.57
N ASN A 72 -2.20 11.83 -0.27
CA ASN A 72 -0.75 11.74 -0.22
C ASN A 72 -0.15 12.87 -1.07
N PRO A 73 0.81 13.66 -0.54
CA PRO A 73 1.44 14.71 -1.29
C PRO A 73 2.29 14.11 -2.41
N LEU A 74 2.04 14.55 -3.64
CA LEU A 74 2.95 14.30 -4.75
C LEU A 74 4.19 15.20 -4.58
N ILE A 75 5.36 14.60 -4.70
CA ILE A 75 6.64 15.30 -4.72
C ILE A 75 7.14 15.14 -6.14
N PHE A 76 6.77 16.07 -7.02
CA PHE A 76 7.30 16.12 -8.39
C PHE A 76 8.83 16.12 -8.33
N THR A 77 9.44 14.95 -8.54
CA THR A 77 10.90 14.78 -8.67
C THR A 77 11.32 14.82 -10.13
#